data_AF-A0A1D3KXR3-F1
#
_entry.id   AF-A0A1D3KXR3-F1
#
_cell.length_a   1.000
_cell.length_b   1.000
_cell.length_c   1.000
_cell.angle_alpha   90.00
_cell.angle_beta   90.00
_cell.angle_gamma   90.00
#
_symmetry.space_group_name_H-M   'P 1'
#
loop_
_entity.id
_entity.type
_entity.pdbx_description
1 polymer ?
#
loop_
_entity_poly.entity_id
_entity_poly.type
_entity_poly.pdbx_seq_one_letter_code
_entity_poly.pdbx_strand_id
1 'polypeptide(L)'
;MTNSVLEGEKKKKGFCRNCCGKLFSALKGPSITHSILFGICGGMFYYGTYYFYRFIKITYFDTMHVSNESRRRFLEKQMLFYNDMGYNLSMKYIGNLCKYYDPVALRLPFQPLDDKYRL
;
A
#
# COMPACT_ATOMS: atom_id res chain seq x y z
N MET A 1 7.26 82.91 -18.88
CA MET A 1 6.42 82.25 -19.90
C MET A 1 7.35 81.89 -21.05
N THR A 2 7.56 80.67 -21.53
CA THR A 2 6.91 79.36 -21.37
C THR A 2 7.87 78.31 -21.96
N ASN A 3 8.07 77.18 -21.26
CA ASN A 3 8.83 76.03 -21.73
C ASN A 3 8.03 75.27 -22.80
N SER A 4 8.58 75.05 -23.99
CA SER A 4 7.97 74.16 -24.99
C SER A 4 8.61 72.77 -24.92
N VAL A 5 7.96 71.91 -24.15
CA VAL A 5 8.17 70.47 -24.06
C VAL A 5 7.85 69.84 -25.42
N LEU A 6 8.85 69.22 -26.06
CA LEU A 6 8.62 68.31 -27.18
C LEU A 6 8.25 66.94 -26.60
N GLU A 7 6.94 66.71 -26.52
CA GLU A 7 6.35 65.41 -26.17
C GLU A 7 6.62 64.38 -27.28
N GLY A 8 7.58 63.50 -27.04
CA GLY A 8 7.78 62.29 -27.85
C GLY A 8 6.73 61.24 -27.51
N GLU A 9 5.91 60.88 -28.49
CA GLU A 9 4.83 59.89 -28.40
C GLU A 9 5.27 58.57 -27.75
N LYS A 10 4.65 58.21 -26.62
CA LYS A 10 4.76 56.87 -26.02
C LYS A 10 4.03 55.85 -26.90
N LYS A 11 4.75 55.19 -27.81
CA LYS A 11 4.26 53.98 -28.52
C LYS A 11 3.77 52.95 -27.50
N LYS A 12 2.45 52.71 -27.46
CA LYS A 12 1.79 51.68 -26.64
C LYS A 12 2.29 50.29 -27.07
N LYS A 13 3.29 49.74 -26.37
CA LYS A 13 3.68 48.32 -26.50
C LYS A 13 2.51 47.46 -25.99
N GLY A 14 2.03 46.53 -26.83
CA GLY A 14 0.85 45.72 -26.57
C GLY A 14 0.90 44.97 -25.23
N PHE A 15 -0.21 45.02 -24.48
CA PHE A 15 -0.42 44.43 -23.16
C PHE A 15 0.01 42.95 -23.08
N CYS A 16 -0.23 42.17 -24.15
CA CYS A 16 0.16 40.76 -24.24
C CYS A 16 1.68 40.54 -24.16
N ARG A 17 2.48 41.46 -24.73
CA ARG A 17 3.95 41.39 -24.72
C ARG A 17 4.54 41.73 -23.34
N ASN A 18 3.85 42.57 -22.56
CA ASN A 18 4.22 42.86 -21.18
C ASN A 18 3.86 41.72 -20.21
N CYS A 19 2.75 41.00 -20.44
CA CYS A 19 2.41 39.80 -19.65
C CYS A 19 3.39 38.63 -19.93
N CYS A 20 3.73 38.37 -21.19
CA CYS A 20 4.74 37.38 -21.53
C CYS A 20 6.14 37.76 -21.00
N GLY A 21 6.50 39.06 -21.02
CA GLY A 21 7.75 39.54 -20.44
C GLY A 21 7.82 39.38 -18.92
N LYS A 22 6.70 39.59 -18.20
CA LYS A 22 6.61 39.37 -16.75
C LYS A 22 6.66 37.89 -16.35
N LEU A 23 6.04 37.00 -17.14
CA LEU A 23 6.19 35.55 -16.99
C LEU A 23 7.63 35.10 -17.25
N PHE A 24 8.28 35.62 -18.30
CA PHE A 24 9.69 35.35 -18.57
C PHE A 24 10.62 35.91 -17.49
N SER A 25 10.34 37.09 -16.92
CA SER A 25 11.13 37.63 -15.81
C SER A 25 10.91 36.86 -14.50
N ALA A 26 9.73 36.25 -14.30
CA ALA A 26 9.44 35.38 -13.16
C ALA A 26 10.08 33.98 -13.28
N LEU A 27 10.35 33.53 -14.51
CA LEU A 27 11.03 32.26 -14.83
C LEU A 27 12.55 32.37 -14.94
N LYS A 28 13.10 33.58 -15.15
CA LYS A 28 14.52 33.76 -15.50
C LYS A 28 15.24 34.85 -14.70
N GLY A 29 14.53 35.65 -13.90
CA GLY A 29 15.10 36.65 -12.99
C GLY A 29 15.06 36.22 -11.52
N PRO A 30 15.94 36.75 -10.65
CA PRO A 30 15.91 36.47 -9.22
C PRO A 30 14.65 37.09 -8.59
N SER A 31 13.60 36.28 -8.44
CA SER A 31 12.34 36.67 -7.83
C SER A 31 11.85 35.61 -6.84
N ILE A 32 10.97 35.99 -5.91
CA ILE A 32 10.38 35.07 -4.92
C ILE A 32 9.67 33.89 -5.60
N THR A 33 9.03 34.13 -6.74
CA THR A 33 8.36 33.07 -7.53
C THR A 33 9.36 32.07 -8.10
N HIS A 34 10.54 32.53 -8.52
CA HIS A 34 11.61 31.65 -9.02
C HIS A 34 12.18 30.76 -7.91
N SER A 35 12.30 31.26 -6.68
CA SER A 35 12.73 30.47 -5.52
C SER A 35 11.72 29.39 -5.13
N ILE A 36 10.42 29.69 -5.17
CA ILE A 36 9.36 28.69 -4.91
C ILE A 36 9.39 27.60 -5.98
N LEU A 37 9.49 27.99 -7.26
CA LEU A 37 9.58 27.04 -8.38
C LEU A 37 10.84 26.17 -8.26
N PHE A 38 11.98 26.76 -7.89
CA PHE A 38 13.22 26.02 -7.66
C PHE A 38 13.08 25.03 -6.49
N GLY A 39 12.38 25.42 -5.41
CA GLY A 39 12.06 24.51 -4.31
C GLY A 39 11.20 23.32 -4.74
N ILE A 40 10.18 23.55 -5.56
CA ILE A 40 9.32 22.48 -6.11
C ILE A 40 10.15 21.56 -7.02
N CYS A 41 10.93 22.11 -7.95
CA CYS A 41 11.79 21.33 -8.83
C CYS A 41 12.86 20.55 -8.06
N GLY A 42 13.45 21.15 -7.01
CA GLY A 42 14.39 20.49 -6.12
C GLY A 42 13.75 19.33 -5.36
N GLY A 43 12.52 19.50 -4.87
CA GLY A 43 11.75 18.42 -4.24
C GLY A 43 11.46 17.27 -5.21
N MET A 44 10.99 17.58 -6.42
CA MET A 44 10.76 16.57 -7.45
C MET A 44 12.04 15.83 -7.85
N PHE A 45 13.16 16.54 -7.98
CA PHE A 45 14.45 15.95 -8.30
C PHE A 45 14.97 15.05 -7.17
N TYR A 46 14.81 15.47 -5.92
CA TYR A 46 15.19 14.67 -4.75
C TYR A 46 14.40 13.36 -4.68
N TYR A 47 13.07 13.41 -4.80
CA TYR A 47 12.28 12.19 -4.84
C TYR A 47 12.57 11.35 -6.08
N GLY A 48 12.81 11.97 -7.24
CA GLY A 48 13.22 11.27 -8.45
C GLY A 48 14.50 10.45 -8.26
N THR A 49 15.55 11.06 -7.70
CA THR A 49 16.80 10.36 -7.41
C THR A 49 16.64 9.29 -6.31
N TYR A 50 15.78 9.53 -5.31
CA TYR A 50 15.44 8.53 -4.31
C TYR A 50 14.76 7.28 -4.91
N TYR A 51 13.78 7.47 -5.79
CA TYR A 51 13.12 6.37 -6.50
C TYR A 51 14.11 5.62 -7.40
N PHE A 52 15.01 6.33 -8.07
CA PHE A 52 16.05 5.71 -8.89
C PHE A 52 17.02 4.87 -8.05
N TYR A 53 17.45 5.37 -6.89
CA TYR A 53 18.23 4.59 -5.93
C TYR A 53 17.49 3.33 -5.47
N ARG A 54 16.21 3.46 -5.11
CA ARG A 54 15.38 2.32 -4.72
C ARG A 54 15.24 1.30 -5.84
N PHE A 55 15.09 1.75 -7.08
CA PHE A 55 15.02 0.88 -8.26
C PHE A 55 16.29 0.05 -8.41
N ILE A 56 17.48 0.67 -8.34
CA ILE A 56 18.76 -0.07 -8.40
C ILE A 56 18.88 -1.05 -7.22
N LYS A 57 18.55 -0.58 -6.00
CA LYS A 57 18.66 -1.39 -4.78
C LYS A 57 17.76 -2.62 -4.82
N ILE A 58 16.52 -2.49 -5.29
CA ILE A 58 15.57 -3.61 -5.40
C ILE A 58 15.98 -4.55 -6.52
N THR A 59 16.38 -4.01 -7.68
CA THR A 59 16.67 -4.84 -8.87
C THR A 59 17.93 -5.68 -8.70
N TYR A 60 18.98 -5.13 -8.07
CA TYR A 60 20.28 -5.78 -8.03
C TYR A 60 20.74 -6.23 -6.64
N PHE A 61 20.20 -5.65 -5.56
CA PHE A 61 20.72 -5.85 -4.19
C PHE A 61 19.65 -6.29 -3.18
N ASP A 62 18.55 -6.90 -3.63
CA ASP A 62 17.48 -7.36 -2.74
C ASP A 62 17.37 -8.89 -2.66
N THR A 63 18.17 -9.47 -1.76
CA THR A 63 18.06 -10.89 -1.38
C THR A 63 17.04 -11.12 -0.28
N MET A 64 16.69 -10.06 0.46
CA MET A 64 15.81 -10.13 1.63
C MET A 64 14.35 -10.36 1.26
N HIS A 65 13.92 -9.84 0.11
CA HIS A 65 12.57 -10.08 -0.39
C HIS A 65 12.29 -11.58 -0.58
N VAL A 66 13.16 -12.27 -1.34
CA VAL A 66 12.99 -13.69 -1.66
C VAL A 66 13.08 -14.57 -0.41
N SER A 67 14.00 -14.27 0.50
CA SER A 67 14.16 -15.03 1.74
C SER A 67 12.94 -14.89 2.65
N ASN A 68 12.39 -13.68 2.80
CA ASN A 68 11.19 -13.43 3.58
C ASN A 68 9.94 -14.09 2.98
N GLU A 69 9.77 -14.05 1.66
CA GLU A 69 8.65 -14.73 1.00
C GLU A 69 8.71 -16.25 1.13
N SER A 70 9.91 -16.83 1.04
CA SER A 70 10.11 -18.26 1.29
C SER A 70 9.77 -18.60 2.74
N ARG A 71 10.25 -17.79 3.69
CA ARG A 71 9.98 -17.98 5.12
C ARG A 71 8.48 -17.88 5.44
N ARG A 72 7.78 -16.92 4.84
CA ARG A 72 6.34 -16.75 5.02
C ARG A 72 5.56 -17.97 4.52
N ARG A 73 5.86 -18.48 3.32
CA ARG A 73 5.24 -19.70 2.78
C ARG A 73 5.51 -20.93 3.64
N PHE A 74 6.70 -21.03 4.22
CA PHE A 74 7.03 -22.09 5.17
C PHE A 74 6.14 -22.01 6.43
N LEU A 75 6.00 -20.82 7.01
CA LEU A 75 5.16 -20.60 8.20
C LEU A 75 3.68 -20.89 7.92
N GLU A 76 3.17 -20.52 6.75
CA GLU A 76 1.81 -20.84 6.33
C GLU A 76 1.57 -22.35 6.27
N LYS A 77 2.50 -23.12 5.69
CA LYS A 77 2.43 -24.59 5.67
C LYS A 77 2.49 -25.20 7.07
N GLN A 78 3.37 -24.67 7.91
CA GLN A 78 3.51 -25.13 9.29
C GLN A 78 2.23 -24.88 10.09
N MET A 79 1.59 -23.73 9.91
CA MET A 79 0.31 -23.40 10.53
C MET A 79 -0.79 -24.38 10.11
N LEU A 80 -0.94 -24.65 8.81
CA LEU A 80 -1.92 -25.61 8.30
C LEU A 80 -1.69 -27.01 8.87
N PHE A 81 -0.44 -27.47 8.89
CA PHE A 81 -0.09 -28.76 9.46
C PHE A 81 -0.50 -28.90 10.93
N TYR A 82 -0.18 -27.89 11.76
CA TYR A 82 -0.55 -27.94 13.18
C TYR A 82 -2.06 -27.85 13.40
N ASN A 83 -2.76 -27.11 12.54
CA ASN A 83 -4.20 -27.01 12.58
C ASN A 83 -4.85 -28.38 12.28
N ASP A 84 -4.46 -29.04 11.19
CA ASP A 84 -4.93 -30.38 10.83
C ASP A 84 -4.56 -31.42 11.89
N MET A 85 -3.35 -31.36 12.43
CA MET A 85 -2.92 -32.25 13.51
C MET A 85 -3.78 -32.06 14.77
N GLY A 86 -4.07 -30.82 15.14
CA GLY A 86 -4.94 -30.49 16.27
C GLY A 86 -6.37 -31.00 16.07
N TYR A 87 -6.93 -30.84 14.86
CA TYR A 87 -8.24 -31.40 14.51
C TYR A 87 -8.25 -32.92 14.55
N ASN A 88 -7.24 -33.59 14.00
CA ASN A 88 -7.15 -35.05 14.05
C ASN A 88 -7.04 -35.58 15.48
N LEU A 89 -6.32 -34.87 16.35
CA LEU A 89 -6.21 -35.26 17.76
C LEU A 89 -7.55 -35.10 18.49
N SER A 90 -8.27 -34.00 18.28
CA SER A 90 -9.58 -33.78 18.89
C SER A 90 -10.63 -34.77 18.38
N MET A 91 -10.62 -35.10 17.09
CA MET A 91 -11.50 -36.13 16.52
C MET A 91 -11.22 -37.52 17.11
N LYS A 92 -9.95 -37.89 17.32
CA LYS A 92 -9.60 -39.15 18.00
C LYS A 92 -10.11 -39.18 19.44
N TYR A 93 -10.04 -38.06 20.14
CA TYR A 93 -10.60 -37.95 21.49
C TYR A 93 -12.13 -38.17 21.48
N ILE A 94 -12.85 -37.52 20.57
CA ILE A 94 -14.30 -37.72 20.40
C ILE A 94 -14.63 -39.17 20.02
N GLY A 95 -13.87 -39.76 19.09
CA GLY A 95 -14.04 -41.18 18.72
C GLY A 95 -13.78 -42.14 19.89
N ASN A 96 -12.91 -41.78 20.84
CA ASN A 96 -12.71 -42.58 22.04
C ASN A 96 -13.94 -42.52 22.98
N LEU A 97 -14.69 -41.41 23.00
CA LEU A 97 -15.94 -41.29 23.75
C LEU A 97 -17.02 -42.24 23.21
N CYS A 98 -17.03 -42.52 21.91
CA CYS A 98 -17.96 -43.49 21.32
C CYS A 98 -17.81 -44.90 21.91
N LYS A 99 -16.64 -45.27 22.45
CA LYS A 99 -16.47 -46.56 23.15
C LYS A 99 -17.30 -46.65 24.44
N TYR A 100 -17.56 -45.51 25.06
CA TYR A 100 -18.36 -45.42 26.28
C TYR A 100 -19.84 -45.14 25.99
N TYR A 101 -20.20 -44.95 24.72
CA TYR A 101 -21.57 -44.73 24.32
C TYR A 101 -22.34 -46.05 24.31
N ASP A 102 -23.36 -46.15 25.18
CA ASP A 102 -24.31 -47.25 25.19
C ASP A 102 -25.67 -46.74 24.65
N PRO A 103 -26.08 -47.14 23.42
CA PRO A 103 -27.34 -46.71 22.85
C PRO A 103 -28.56 -47.31 23.59
N VAL A 104 -28.38 -48.43 24.29
CA VAL A 104 -29.49 -49.11 24.98
C VAL A 104 -29.93 -48.32 26.22
N ALA A 105 -29.01 -47.60 26.85
CA ALA A 105 -29.30 -46.73 27.98
C ALA A 105 -30.26 -45.57 27.63
N LEU A 106 -30.39 -45.22 26.35
CA LEU A 106 -31.32 -44.19 25.87
C LEU A 106 -32.75 -44.70 25.67
N ARG A 107 -32.97 -46.02 25.72
CA ARG A 107 -34.28 -46.64 25.55
C ARG A 107 -35.14 -46.39 26.79
N LEU A 108 -36.35 -45.86 26.61
CA LEU A 108 -37.32 -45.79 27.70
C LEU A 108 -37.78 -47.20 28.10
N PRO A 109 -38.09 -47.45 29.38
CA PRO A 109 -38.66 -48.72 29.82
C PRO A 109 -39.89 -49.10 28.97
N PHE A 110 -39.97 -50.39 28.60
CA PHE A 110 -41.05 -50.98 27.78
C PHE A 110 -41.23 -50.44 26.35
N GLN A 111 -40.36 -49.55 25.86
CA GLN A 111 -40.34 -49.11 24.46
C GLN A 111 -39.21 -49.80 23.67
N PRO A 112 -39.38 -50.04 22.36
CA PRO A 112 -38.30 -50.54 21.50
C PRO A 112 -37.19 -49.49 21.35
N LEU A 113 -35.97 -49.96 21.08
CA LEU A 113 -34.85 -49.06 20.78
C LEU A 113 -35.03 -48.47 19.38
N ASP A 114 -34.93 -47.15 19.25
CA ASP A 114 -34.99 -46.45 17.97
C ASP A 114 -33.64 -46.60 17.23
N ASP A 115 -33.71 -46.99 15.96
CA ASP A 115 -32.54 -47.21 15.09
C ASP A 115 -31.73 -45.94 14.85
N LYS A 116 -32.30 -44.76 15.11
CA LYS A 116 -31.59 -43.46 15.04
C LYS A 116 -30.37 -43.38 15.96
N TYR A 117 -30.37 -44.10 17.07
CA TYR A 117 -29.32 -44.02 18.10
C TYR A 117 -28.25 -45.10 17.95
N ARG A 118 -28.35 -45.95 16.93
CA ARG A 118 -27.29 -46.91 16.58
C ARG A 118 -26.24 -46.18 15.75
N LEU A 119 -25.11 -45.86 16.40
CA LEU A 119 -23.88 -45.43 15.73
C LEU A 119 -23.34 -46.51 14.80
#